data_AF-A0A2E4WIE8-F1
#
_entry.id   AF-A0A2E4WIE8-F1
#
_cell.length_a   1.000
_cell.length_b   1.000
_cell.length_c   1.000
_cell.angle_alpha   90.00
_cell.angle_beta   90.00
_cell.angle_gamma   90.00
#
_symmetry.space_group_name_H-M   'P 1'
#
loop_
_entity.id
_entity.type
_entity.pdbx_description
1 polymer ?
#
loop_
_entity_poly.entity_id
_entity_poly.type
_entity_poly.pdbx_seq_one_letter_code
_entity_poly.pdbx_strand_id
1 'polypeptide(L)'
;MLGQKNVVSLSPTFDFDRDGLSEFLALEKQNFNDNFPSSAVFYEIDDFGSHIELWRYTTLDQIIKAEIGDINGNALPDIVLLSRSSFLGLGSDEPFWLKAFPWTEIDFSPEPMFTFKALNDSLRVRPSSFSLLDLDFKEKQDEVIFAQSSPIRSISINTISKNETFDIITSLIAQNISIGYAPIYITKFDYNGNSSQDIIALTPEEKIMKLHIFLNNSEGLSKGISASVPYPFDKRNPIGLIPSGLINADIDSDGLDELILPFSSGIVLALKQQGSKFFLTNVDSEKTSLFQFSNPLTESDINNILLTRAELGIGSNNLQNLALSKTPVTESKSVINEPTDLKQTNDQNNIATMRLSAVPVIGSSQNDSSNIVNGISGQLKPVSISSVNKELSTSSTTGSTLLGRSGKMKQISLSNLGNNPKKNMITSDTAFVGQQFNYPVVPSKGTLAQFRKVSLPEGAFYNSTTKNIIWTPSKDQVGLQNFEFQIMIQGGGSRPIVDEVRGQGVSVRSTTQVELVTFKVVVIE
;
A
#
# COMPACT_ATOMS: atom_id res chain seq x y z
N MET A 1 28.29 -24.26 4.02
CA MET A 1 27.55 -23.45 5.02
C MET A 1 26.07 -23.68 4.74
N LEU A 2 25.22 -23.70 5.77
CA LEU A 2 23.77 -23.74 5.55
C LEU A 2 23.32 -22.42 4.91
N GLY A 3 22.27 -22.47 4.09
CA GLY A 3 21.71 -21.29 3.44
C GLY A 3 21.11 -20.34 4.47
N GLN A 4 21.74 -19.16 4.63
CA GLN A 4 21.21 -18.10 5.48
C GLN A 4 20.49 -17.05 4.63
N LYS A 5 19.27 -16.69 5.04
CA LYS A 5 18.36 -15.79 4.32
C LYS A 5 18.26 -14.47 5.07
N ASN A 6 18.42 -13.35 4.35
CA ASN A 6 18.41 -12.00 4.94
C ASN A 6 16.97 -11.46 5.04
N VAL A 7 16.12 -12.20 5.75
CA VAL A 7 14.67 -11.96 5.85
C VAL A 7 14.40 -10.64 6.58
N VAL A 8 13.43 -9.87 6.08
CA VAL A 8 12.90 -8.65 6.71
C VAL A 8 11.48 -8.85 7.21
N SER A 9 10.68 -9.66 6.50
CA SER A 9 9.35 -10.09 6.92
C SER A 9 8.98 -11.43 6.28
N LEU A 10 8.06 -12.15 6.93
CA LEU A 10 7.44 -13.40 6.50
C LEU A 10 5.93 -13.23 6.56
N SER A 11 5.20 -13.77 5.58
CA SER A 11 3.75 -13.93 5.61
C SER A 11 3.29 -14.96 6.68
N PRO A 12 1.98 -15.22 6.81
CA PRO A 12 1.47 -16.53 7.25
C PRO A 12 1.89 -17.64 6.28
N THR A 13 1.64 -18.90 6.65
CA THR A 13 1.76 -20.05 5.73
C THR A 13 0.47 -20.34 4.99
N PHE A 14 0.62 -20.93 3.80
CA PHE A 14 -0.44 -21.32 2.89
C PHE A 14 -0.32 -22.80 2.50
N ASP A 15 -1.22 -23.26 1.63
CA ASP A 15 -1.35 -24.62 1.06
C ASP A 15 -2.16 -24.45 -0.25
N PHE A 16 -1.53 -23.82 -1.25
CA PHE A 16 -2.23 -23.26 -2.43
C PHE A 16 -2.51 -24.29 -3.52
N ASP A 17 -1.55 -25.16 -3.85
CA ASP A 17 -1.71 -26.22 -4.86
C ASP A 17 -2.42 -27.47 -4.29
N ARG A 18 -2.40 -27.60 -2.96
CA ARG A 18 -3.09 -28.60 -2.13
C ARG A 18 -2.43 -29.98 -2.11
N ASP A 19 -1.10 -30.03 -2.17
CA ASP A 19 -0.35 -31.25 -1.90
C ASP A 19 -0.25 -31.57 -0.38
N GLY A 20 -0.42 -30.55 0.48
CA GLY A 20 -0.40 -30.65 1.94
C GLY A 20 0.91 -30.22 2.61
N LEU A 21 1.87 -29.68 1.87
CA LEU A 21 3.06 -28.99 2.39
C LEU A 21 2.69 -27.59 2.93
N SER A 22 3.63 -26.65 2.95
CA SER A 22 3.35 -25.28 3.39
C SER A 22 4.25 -24.24 2.76
N GLU A 23 3.67 -23.33 1.99
CA GLU A 23 4.35 -22.23 1.33
C GLU A 23 4.29 -20.93 2.14
N PHE A 24 5.24 -20.03 1.89
CA PHE A 24 5.27 -18.69 2.48
C PHE A 24 5.97 -17.68 1.57
N LEU A 25 5.57 -16.41 1.71
CA LEU A 25 6.18 -15.27 1.03
C LEU A 25 7.13 -14.54 1.99
N ALA A 26 8.39 -14.40 1.59
CA ALA A 26 9.42 -13.65 2.30
C ALA A 26 9.76 -12.34 1.56
N LEU A 27 10.00 -11.27 2.31
CA LEU A 27 10.78 -10.13 1.79
C LEU A 27 12.21 -10.23 2.29
N GLU A 28 13.16 -10.21 1.36
CA GLU A 28 14.59 -10.41 1.62
C GLU A 28 15.44 -9.22 1.17
N LYS A 29 16.56 -9.00 1.87
CA LYS A 29 17.70 -8.23 1.36
C LYS A 29 18.60 -9.11 0.50
N GLN A 30 19.25 -8.56 -0.52
CA GLN A 30 20.30 -9.29 -1.25
C GLN A 30 21.53 -9.52 -0.35
N ASN A 31 21.91 -8.52 0.45
CA ASN A 31 22.99 -8.59 1.43
C ASN A 31 22.47 -8.21 2.82
N PHE A 32 23.01 -8.84 3.87
CA PHE A 32 22.66 -8.52 5.26
C PHE A 32 22.74 -7.01 5.59
N ASN A 33 23.77 -6.34 5.05
CA ASN A 33 24.08 -4.93 5.26
C ASN A 33 23.21 -3.96 4.43
N ASP A 34 22.33 -4.43 3.54
CA ASP A 34 21.45 -3.54 2.78
C ASP A 34 20.43 -2.86 3.72
N ASN A 35 20.04 -1.63 3.40
CA ASN A 35 19.14 -0.85 4.27
C ASN A 35 17.66 -1.28 4.18
N PHE A 36 17.27 -2.02 3.14
CA PHE A 36 15.89 -2.35 2.83
C PHE A 36 15.78 -3.68 2.07
N PRO A 37 14.64 -4.39 2.12
CA PRO A 37 14.41 -5.56 1.28
C PRO A 37 14.25 -5.14 -0.19
N SER A 38 14.84 -5.95 -1.07
CA SER A 38 14.92 -5.74 -2.52
C SER A 38 14.60 -7.00 -3.33
N SER A 39 14.32 -8.12 -2.66
CA SER A 39 13.67 -9.30 -3.24
C SER A 39 12.37 -9.65 -2.51
N ALA A 40 11.39 -10.13 -3.26
CA ALA A 40 10.27 -10.92 -2.74
C ALA A 40 10.46 -12.35 -3.25
N VAL A 41 10.21 -13.34 -2.38
CA VAL A 41 10.51 -14.75 -2.67
C VAL A 41 9.38 -15.61 -2.12
N PHE A 42 8.89 -16.54 -2.94
CA PHE A 42 7.91 -17.53 -2.56
C PHE A 42 8.61 -18.88 -2.40
N TYR A 43 8.52 -19.44 -1.20
CA TYR A 43 9.15 -20.70 -0.82
C TYR A 43 8.11 -21.73 -0.42
N GLU A 44 8.31 -22.97 -0.82
CA GLU A 44 7.65 -24.17 -0.31
C GLU A 44 8.54 -24.82 0.76
N ILE A 45 7.96 -25.47 1.78
CA ILE A 45 8.68 -26.22 2.81
C ILE A 45 8.48 -27.72 2.57
N ASP A 46 9.56 -28.47 2.29
CA ASP A 46 9.50 -29.90 2.02
C ASP A 46 9.24 -30.77 3.27
N ASP A 47 8.98 -32.08 3.06
CA ASP A 47 8.83 -33.11 4.10
C ASP A 47 9.92 -33.12 5.20
N PHE A 48 11.11 -32.58 4.91
CA PHE A 48 12.27 -32.54 5.80
C PHE A 48 12.51 -31.16 6.43
N GLY A 49 11.73 -30.16 6.06
CA GLY A 49 11.88 -28.76 6.46
C GLY A 49 12.91 -27.96 5.66
N SER A 50 13.42 -28.49 4.54
CA SER A 50 14.21 -27.71 3.57
C SER A 50 13.27 -26.76 2.81
N HIS A 51 13.79 -25.63 2.32
CA HIS A 51 12.96 -24.71 1.53
C HIS A 51 13.27 -24.81 0.05
N ILE A 52 12.24 -25.05 -0.76
CA ILE A 52 12.30 -24.99 -2.21
C ILE A 52 11.92 -23.57 -2.64
N GLU A 53 12.80 -22.90 -3.38
CA GLU A 53 12.49 -21.61 -4.00
C GLU A 53 11.69 -21.86 -5.27
N LEU A 54 10.41 -21.48 -5.27
CA LEU A 54 9.55 -21.55 -6.45
C LEU A 54 9.75 -20.28 -7.29
N TRP A 55 9.39 -19.12 -6.71
CA TRP A 55 9.41 -17.82 -7.40
C TRP A 55 10.25 -16.77 -6.68
N ARG A 56 10.90 -15.90 -7.45
CA ARG A 56 11.63 -14.72 -6.95
C ARG A 56 11.46 -13.52 -7.88
N TYR A 57 11.07 -12.38 -7.31
CA TYR A 57 11.22 -11.06 -7.93
C TYR A 57 12.29 -10.24 -7.21
N THR A 58 13.27 -9.73 -7.94
CA THR A 58 14.34 -8.86 -7.40
C THR A 58 14.38 -7.52 -8.15
N THR A 59 14.59 -6.43 -7.42
CA THR A 59 14.67 -5.07 -7.94
C THR A 59 15.81 -4.28 -7.27
N LEU A 60 16.08 -3.06 -7.78
CA LEU A 60 16.96 -2.08 -7.12
C LEU A 60 16.19 -1.18 -6.15
N ASP A 61 14.86 -1.07 -6.30
CA ASP A 61 14.00 -0.27 -5.44
C ASP A 61 13.74 -0.98 -4.09
N GLN A 62 13.42 -0.20 -3.06
CA GLN A 62 12.86 -0.77 -1.83
C GLN A 62 11.51 -1.42 -2.11
N ILE A 63 11.34 -2.69 -1.74
CA ILE A 63 10.02 -3.29 -1.60
C ILE A 63 9.43 -2.83 -0.27
N ILE A 64 8.21 -2.28 -0.31
CA ILE A 64 7.48 -1.75 0.85
C ILE A 64 6.60 -2.85 1.45
N LYS A 65 5.82 -3.53 0.61
CA LYS A 65 4.89 -4.58 1.02
C LYS A 65 4.64 -5.54 -0.15
N ALA A 66 4.32 -6.79 0.16
CA ALA A 66 3.67 -7.70 -0.76
C ALA A 66 2.55 -8.42 -0.01
N GLU A 67 1.50 -8.80 -0.73
CA GLU A 67 0.38 -9.64 -0.25
C GLU A 67 -0.02 -10.61 -1.37
N ILE A 68 -0.74 -11.67 -0.99
CA ILE A 68 -1.34 -12.63 -1.92
C ILE A 68 -2.86 -12.50 -1.83
N GLY A 69 -3.54 -12.50 -2.98
CA GLY A 69 -5.00 -12.40 -3.12
C GLY A 69 -5.41 -12.52 -4.60
N ASP A 70 -6.69 -12.69 -4.91
CA ASP A 70 -7.17 -12.79 -6.30
C ASP A 70 -7.58 -11.40 -6.81
N ILE A 71 -6.67 -10.68 -7.47
CA ILE A 71 -6.96 -9.33 -7.97
C ILE A 71 -7.61 -9.32 -9.36
N ASN A 72 -7.89 -10.47 -9.97
CA ASN A 72 -8.36 -10.57 -11.35
C ASN A 72 -9.70 -11.31 -11.52
N GLY A 73 -10.16 -12.01 -10.48
CA GLY A 73 -11.44 -12.73 -10.40
C GLY A 73 -11.41 -14.12 -11.03
N ASN A 74 -10.26 -14.80 -11.07
CA ASN A 74 -10.11 -16.15 -11.65
C ASN A 74 -10.14 -17.29 -10.61
N ALA A 75 -10.25 -16.97 -9.32
CA ALA A 75 -10.17 -17.87 -8.17
C ALA A 75 -8.80 -18.57 -7.99
N LEU A 76 -7.73 -17.98 -8.53
CA LEU A 76 -6.33 -18.33 -8.27
C LEU A 76 -5.61 -17.15 -7.58
N PRO A 77 -4.55 -17.39 -6.81
CA PRO A 77 -3.81 -16.30 -6.16
C PRO A 77 -2.96 -15.48 -7.14
N ASP A 78 -2.79 -14.20 -6.85
CA ASP A 78 -1.80 -13.31 -7.46
C ASP A 78 -0.86 -12.77 -6.35
N ILE A 79 0.47 -12.74 -6.59
CA ILE A 79 1.37 -11.93 -5.76
C ILE A 79 1.25 -10.47 -6.19
N VAL A 80 0.74 -9.62 -5.29
CA VAL A 80 0.72 -8.17 -5.47
C VAL A 80 1.89 -7.56 -4.71
N LEU A 81 2.68 -6.72 -5.38
CA LEU A 81 3.93 -6.18 -4.86
C LEU A 81 3.95 -4.66 -4.97
N LEU A 82 4.19 -3.99 -3.84
CA LEU A 82 4.39 -2.55 -3.75
C LEU A 82 5.87 -2.23 -3.51
N SER A 83 6.54 -1.73 -4.55
CA SER A 83 7.82 -1.03 -4.44
C SER A 83 7.62 0.44 -4.04
N ARG A 84 8.70 1.06 -3.60
CA ARG A 84 8.79 2.51 -3.33
C ARG A 84 8.81 3.29 -4.65
N SER A 85 7.97 4.32 -4.80
CA SER A 85 8.07 5.20 -5.97
C SER A 85 9.41 5.93 -6.00
N SER A 86 9.95 6.21 -7.19
CA SER A 86 11.24 6.91 -7.27
C SER A 86 11.15 8.24 -6.55
N PHE A 87 12.05 8.46 -5.60
CA PHE A 87 12.05 9.68 -4.82
C PHE A 87 12.30 10.92 -5.72
N LEU A 88 12.94 10.70 -6.87
CA LEU A 88 13.29 11.65 -7.92
C LEU A 88 12.11 12.39 -8.57
N GLY A 89 10.93 11.77 -8.71
CA GLY A 89 9.76 12.41 -9.33
C GLY A 89 9.99 12.87 -10.78
N LEU A 90 10.61 12.02 -11.61
CA LEU A 90 11.08 12.35 -12.97
C LEU A 90 9.98 12.26 -14.06
N GLY A 91 8.71 12.05 -13.70
CA GLY A 91 7.63 11.87 -14.68
C GLY A 91 7.77 10.51 -15.39
N SER A 92 8.19 10.52 -16.67
CA SER A 92 8.31 9.33 -17.51
C SER A 92 9.14 8.21 -16.89
N ASP A 93 10.19 8.58 -16.17
CA ASP A 93 11.26 7.67 -15.72
C ASP A 93 10.99 7.09 -14.32
N GLU A 94 9.82 7.34 -13.71
CA GLU A 94 9.41 6.69 -12.47
C GLU A 94 9.25 5.16 -12.71
N PRO A 95 9.77 4.27 -11.84
CA PRO A 95 9.56 2.84 -11.95
C PRO A 95 8.10 2.49 -11.59
N PHE A 96 7.60 1.39 -12.14
CA PHE A 96 6.30 0.85 -11.78
C PHE A 96 6.32 0.37 -10.32
N TRP A 97 5.66 1.11 -9.45
CA TRP A 97 5.71 0.88 -8.01
C TRP A 97 4.65 -0.10 -7.52
N LEU A 98 3.56 -0.32 -8.25
CA LEU A 98 2.66 -1.45 -8.02
C LEU A 98 2.83 -2.46 -9.16
N LYS A 99 2.91 -3.74 -8.83
CA LYS A 99 2.96 -4.87 -9.77
C LYS A 99 2.07 -6.01 -9.27
N ALA A 100 1.59 -6.85 -10.18
CA ALA A 100 0.96 -8.11 -9.82
C ALA A 100 1.42 -9.25 -10.75
N PHE A 101 1.65 -10.43 -10.15
CA PHE A 101 2.18 -11.62 -10.79
C PHE A 101 1.19 -12.78 -10.55
N PRO A 102 0.50 -13.30 -11.58
CA PRO A 102 -0.53 -14.32 -11.40
C PRO A 102 0.05 -15.73 -11.25
N TRP A 103 -0.70 -16.60 -10.57
CA TRP A 103 -0.43 -18.04 -10.56
C TRP A 103 -0.60 -18.67 -11.97
N THR A 104 0.33 -19.55 -12.35
CA THR A 104 0.41 -20.20 -13.67
C THR A 104 0.17 -21.71 -13.59
N GLU A 105 -0.76 -22.10 -12.71
CA GLU A 105 -1.09 -23.48 -12.28
C GLU A 105 0.03 -24.21 -11.51
N ILE A 106 1.31 -23.90 -11.76
CA ILE A 106 2.48 -24.54 -11.12
C ILE A 106 3.26 -23.58 -10.20
N ASP A 107 3.38 -22.31 -10.60
CA ASP A 107 4.12 -21.26 -9.87
C ASP A 107 3.61 -19.87 -10.29
N PHE A 108 4.03 -18.79 -9.63
CA PHE A 108 3.74 -17.42 -10.05
C PHE A 108 4.51 -17.02 -11.33
N SER A 109 3.90 -16.17 -12.16
CA SER A 109 4.53 -15.67 -13.39
C SER A 109 5.83 -14.90 -13.10
N PRO A 110 6.92 -15.13 -13.87
CA PRO A 110 8.17 -14.38 -13.71
C PRO A 110 8.05 -12.90 -14.14
N GLU A 111 7.12 -12.61 -15.05
CA GLU A 111 6.79 -11.25 -15.49
C GLU A 111 5.40 -10.83 -14.95
N PRO A 112 5.21 -9.57 -14.57
CA PRO A 112 3.95 -9.11 -14.00
C PRO A 112 2.87 -8.96 -15.09
N MET A 113 1.66 -9.47 -14.85
CA MET A 113 0.51 -9.22 -15.74
C MET A 113 0.06 -7.75 -15.72
N PHE A 114 0.32 -7.07 -14.60
CA PHE A 114 -0.13 -5.71 -14.35
C PHE A 114 0.99 -4.90 -13.70
N THR A 115 1.19 -3.67 -14.20
CA THR A 115 2.16 -2.73 -13.62
C THR A 115 1.59 -1.32 -13.62
N PHE A 116 1.77 -0.58 -12.52
CA PHE A 116 1.22 0.77 -12.39
C PHE A 116 2.21 1.79 -11.80
N LYS A 117 2.13 2.99 -12.36
CA LYS A 117 2.74 4.24 -11.87
C LYS A 117 1.83 5.40 -12.24
N ALA A 118 1.81 6.45 -11.41
CA ALA A 118 0.96 7.60 -11.65
C ALA A 118 1.64 8.61 -12.60
N LEU A 119 1.05 8.83 -13.78
CA LEU A 119 1.58 9.73 -14.82
C LEU A 119 1.24 11.22 -14.60
N ASN A 120 1.12 11.67 -13.34
CA ASN A 120 0.77 13.07 -13.04
C ASN A 120 2.02 13.95 -12.91
N ASP A 121 2.48 14.52 -14.03
CA ASP A 121 3.64 15.45 -14.17
C ASP A 121 3.66 16.67 -13.22
N SER A 122 2.65 16.87 -12.37
CA SER A 122 2.57 17.97 -11.40
C SER A 122 2.16 17.53 -9.99
N LEU A 123 1.91 16.24 -9.73
CA LEU A 123 1.45 15.74 -8.43
C LEU A 123 2.29 14.54 -7.98
N ARG A 124 3.16 14.77 -7.01
CA ARG A 124 4.04 13.75 -6.42
C ARG A 124 3.23 12.67 -5.70
N VAL A 125 3.09 11.51 -6.32
CA VAL A 125 2.46 10.32 -5.74
C VAL A 125 3.49 9.54 -4.91
N ARG A 126 3.05 9.10 -3.73
CA ARG A 126 3.89 8.50 -2.69
C ARG A 126 3.18 7.25 -2.12
N PRO A 127 3.13 6.13 -2.87
CA PRO A 127 2.79 4.83 -2.30
C PRO A 127 3.47 4.59 -0.96
N SER A 128 2.72 4.17 0.04
CA SER A 128 3.25 3.80 1.35
C SER A 128 2.72 2.48 1.91
N SER A 129 1.57 2.02 1.42
CA SER A 129 0.98 0.75 1.79
C SER A 129 -0.19 0.40 0.86
N PHE A 130 -0.58 -0.86 0.88
CA PHE A 130 -1.86 -1.34 0.37
C PHE A 130 -2.35 -2.50 1.25
N SER A 131 -3.58 -2.94 1.03
CA SER A 131 -4.13 -4.19 1.54
C SER A 131 -5.11 -4.73 0.49
N LEU A 132 -5.12 -6.04 0.29
CA LEU A 132 -6.10 -6.74 -0.54
C LEU A 132 -7.30 -7.14 0.31
N LEU A 133 -8.53 -6.95 -0.17
CA LEU A 133 -9.74 -7.41 0.51
C LEU A 133 -10.94 -7.39 -0.45
N ASP A 134 -11.59 -8.53 -0.65
CA ASP A 134 -12.95 -8.64 -1.20
C ASP A 134 -13.95 -7.87 -0.30
N LEU A 135 -14.52 -6.78 -0.82
CA LEU A 135 -15.53 -5.94 -0.17
C LEU A 135 -16.96 -6.20 -0.68
N ASP A 136 -17.08 -6.96 -1.77
CA ASP A 136 -18.29 -7.14 -2.56
C ASP A 136 -18.97 -8.49 -2.27
N PHE A 137 -18.17 -9.52 -1.96
CA PHE A 137 -18.53 -10.91 -1.65
C PHE A 137 -19.27 -11.67 -2.77
N LYS A 138 -19.27 -11.16 -4.02
CA LYS A 138 -19.99 -11.75 -5.17
C LYS A 138 -19.04 -12.13 -6.31
N GLU A 139 -18.15 -11.22 -6.71
CA GLU A 139 -17.21 -11.44 -7.82
C GLU A 139 -15.90 -12.10 -7.36
N LYS A 140 -15.64 -12.15 -6.04
CA LYS A 140 -14.44 -12.73 -5.38
C LYS A 140 -13.10 -12.09 -5.76
N GLN A 141 -13.13 -10.99 -6.49
CA GLN A 141 -11.96 -10.19 -6.81
C GLN A 141 -11.62 -9.33 -5.58
N ASP A 142 -10.43 -9.49 -5.01
CA ASP A 142 -9.91 -8.63 -3.94
C ASP A 142 -9.73 -7.19 -4.46
N GLU A 143 -10.38 -6.21 -3.83
CA GLU A 143 -10.05 -4.81 -4.07
C GLU A 143 -8.72 -4.40 -3.42
N VAL A 144 -8.02 -3.49 -4.08
CA VAL A 144 -6.76 -2.93 -3.58
C VAL A 144 -7.08 -1.67 -2.79
N ILE A 145 -7.09 -1.76 -1.46
CA ILE A 145 -7.15 -0.56 -0.60
C ILE A 145 -5.75 0.05 -0.54
N PHE A 146 -5.57 1.22 -1.15
CA PHE A 146 -4.26 1.82 -1.41
C PHE A 146 -4.02 3.10 -0.59
N ALA A 147 -2.80 3.28 -0.10
CA ALA A 147 -2.38 4.42 0.70
C ALA A 147 -1.34 5.30 -0.01
N GLN A 148 -1.64 6.60 -0.11
CA GLN A 148 -0.68 7.63 -0.52
C GLN A 148 -0.30 8.52 0.65
N SER A 149 1.00 8.74 0.82
CA SER A 149 1.58 9.56 1.87
C SER A 149 1.82 11.00 1.45
N SER A 150 2.25 11.84 2.41
CA SER A 150 2.64 13.24 2.15
C SER A 150 3.55 13.34 0.91
N PRO A 151 3.39 14.34 0.03
CA PRO A 151 2.52 15.52 0.18
C PRO A 151 1.03 15.27 -0.08
N ILE A 152 0.63 14.17 -0.72
CA ILE A 152 -0.77 13.88 -1.09
C ILE A 152 -1.29 12.73 -0.20
N ARG A 153 -1.78 13.09 0.98
CA ARG A 153 -2.29 12.12 1.97
C ARG A 153 -3.71 11.67 1.63
N SER A 154 -3.83 10.51 0.98
CA SER A 154 -5.12 9.92 0.60
C SER A 154 -5.15 8.41 0.80
N ILE A 155 -6.36 7.87 0.88
CA ILE A 155 -6.65 6.44 0.85
C ILE A 155 -7.75 6.22 -0.18
N SER A 156 -7.65 5.18 -0.99
CA SER A 156 -8.69 4.80 -1.96
C SER A 156 -8.93 3.29 -1.99
N ILE A 157 -10.16 2.90 -2.32
CA ILE A 157 -10.51 1.57 -2.82
C ILE A 157 -10.32 1.62 -4.35
N ASN A 158 -9.66 0.61 -4.91
CA ASN A 158 -9.32 0.55 -6.33
C ASN A 158 -9.47 -0.90 -6.82
N THR A 159 -9.81 -1.07 -8.09
CA THR A 159 -9.76 -2.38 -8.78
C THR A 159 -8.67 -2.36 -9.85
N ILE A 160 -8.20 -3.55 -10.22
CA ILE A 160 -7.40 -3.77 -11.42
C ILE A 160 -8.36 -4.31 -12.48
N SER A 161 -8.64 -3.50 -13.49
CA SER A 161 -9.64 -3.84 -14.50
C SER A 161 -9.15 -4.94 -15.44
N LYS A 162 -10.08 -5.56 -16.18
CA LYS A 162 -9.79 -6.55 -17.24
C LYS A 162 -9.01 -5.97 -18.44
N ASN A 163 -8.71 -4.67 -18.43
CA ASN A 163 -7.80 -3.99 -19.36
C ASN A 163 -6.48 -3.56 -18.68
N GLU A 164 -6.12 -4.17 -17.54
CA GLU A 164 -4.89 -3.91 -16.77
C GLU A 164 -4.77 -2.44 -16.28
N THR A 165 -5.90 -1.76 -16.04
CA THR A 165 -5.95 -0.38 -15.52
C THR A 165 -6.21 -0.34 -14.02
N PHE A 166 -5.54 0.56 -13.30
CA PHE A 166 -5.74 0.79 -11.87
C PHE A 166 -6.79 1.87 -11.63
N ASP A 167 -8.03 1.47 -11.41
CA ASP A 167 -9.18 2.36 -11.40
C ASP A 167 -9.69 2.62 -9.97
N ILE A 168 -9.77 3.91 -9.61
CA ILE A 168 -10.26 4.36 -8.29
C ILE A 168 -11.78 4.17 -8.22
N ILE A 169 -12.24 3.22 -7.40
CA ILE A 169 -13.67 3.00 -7.11
C ILE A 169 -14.17 4.11 -6.16
N THR A 170 -13.44 4.40 -5.09
CA THR A 170 -13.86 5.36 -4.06
C THR A 170 -12.68 5.90 -3.26
N SER A 171 -12.74 7.18 -2.85
CA SER A 171 -11.77 7.83 -1.96
C SER A 171 -12.26 7.82 -0.51
N LEU A 172 -11.43 7.34 0.43
CA LEU A 172 -11.75 7.23 1.85
C LEU A 172 -11.23 8.45 2.65
N ILE A 173 -12.05 8.97 3.59
CA ILE A 173 -11.81 10.26 4.26
C ILE A 173 -11.61 10.12 5.79
N ALA A 174 -10.35 9.93 6.19
CA ALA A 174 -9.93 9.88 7.59
C ALA A 174 -9.19 11.17 8.02
N GLN A 175 -9.93 12.17 8.52
CA GLN A 175 -9.41 13.52 8.83
C GLN A 175 -8.16 13.55 9.73
N ASN A 176 -8.02 12.62 10.67
CA ASN A 176 -6.85 12.51 11.54
C ASN A 176 -5.61 11.95 10.80
N ILE A 177 -5.81 11.08 9.81
CA ILE A 177 -4.75 10.49 8.98
C ILE A 177 -4.35 11.44 7.84
N SER A 178 -5.30 12.20 7.28
CA SER A 178 -5.08 13.20 6.21
C SER A 178 -4.16 14.37 6.62
N ILE A 179 -3.82 14.52 7.90
CA ILE A 179 -2.90 15.55 8.40
C ILE A 179 -1.76 14.87 9.15
N GLY A 180 -0.55 14.89 8.59
CA GLY A 180 0.64 14.23 9.15
C GLY A 180 1.85 14.34 8.23
N TYR A 181 2.97 13.76 8.64
CA TYR A 181 4.16 13.61 7.78
C TYR A 181 4.64 12.16 7.67
N ALA A 182 4.42 11.35 8.71
CA ALA A 182 4.78 9.94 8.68
C ALA A 182 3.97 9.16 7.62
N PRO A 183 4.45 8.03 7.09
CA PRO A 183 3.73 7.32 6.05
C PRO A 183 2.40 6.76 6.54
N ILE A 184 1.42 6.63 5.63
CA ILE A 184 0.16 5.93 5.90
C ILE A 184 0.34 4.45 5.63
N TYR A 185 0.09 3.63 6.64
CA TYR A 185 0.10 2.16 6.55
C TYR A 185 -1.32 1.62 6.64
N ILE A 186 -1.61 0.54 5.92
CA ILE A 186 -2.94 -0.09 5.85
C ILE A 186 -2.79 -1.60 6.02
N THR A 187 -3.69 -2.19 6.80
CA THR A 187 -3.80 -3.65 6.97
C THR A 187 -5.23 -4.05 7.34
N LYS A 188 -5.51 -5.34 7.17
CA LYS A 188 -6.72 -6.04 7.61
C LYS A 188 -6.72 -6.14 9.15
N PHE A 189 -7.86 -5.93 9.81
CA PHE A 189 -8.02 -5.99 11.26
C PHE A 189 -9.52 -6.10 11.61
N ASP A 190 -9.98 -7.12 12.33
CA ASP A 190 -11.39 -7.18 12.78
C ASP A 190 -11.57 -6.29 14.03
N TYR A 191 -12.12 -5.09 13.84
CA TYR A 191 -12.39 -4.16 14.95
C TYR A 191 -13.71 -4.48 15.67
N ASN A 192 -14.64 -5.16 15.02
CA ASN A 192 -16.03 -5.26 15.48
C ASN A 192 -16.42 -6.65 16.01
N GLY A 193 -15.59 -7.67 15.79
CA GLY A 193 -15.75 -9.04 16.27
C GLY A 193 -16.73 -9.88 15.45
N ASN A 194 -16.93 -9.56 14.16
CA ASN A 194 -17.84 -10.30 13.27
C ASN A 194 -17.14 -11.35 12.40
N SER A 195 -15.83 -11.55 12.58
CA SER A 195 -14.96 -12.43 11.75
C SER A 195 -14.78 -11.97 10.29
N SER A 196 -15.34 -10.83 9.90
CA SER A 196 -15.01 -10.14 8.66
C SER A 196 -13.90 -9.13 8.93
N GLN A 197 -12.91 -9.06 8.03
CA GLN A 197 -11.83 -8.10 8.19
C GLN A 197 -12.33 -6.67 7.91
N ASP A 198 -12.25 -5.79 8.92
CA ASP A 198 -12.26 -4.34 8.72
C ASP A 198 -10.86 -3.88 8.23
N ILE A 199 -10.72 -2.60 7.90
CA ILE A 199 -9.43 -2.00 7.52
C ILE A 199 -8.99 -0.96 8.55
N ILE A 200 -7.76 -1.09 9.05
CA ILE A 200 -7.11 -0.08 9.89
C ILE A 200 -6.04 0.68 9.10
N ALA A 201 -6.12 2.01 9.14
CA ALA A 201 -5.13 2.92 8.58
C ALA A 201 -4.34 3.62 9.70
N LEU A 202 -3.01 3.46 9.69
CA LEU A 202 -2.07 3.96 10.71
C LEU A 202 -1.17 5.08 10.15
N THR A 203 -0.77 6.03 10.99
CA THR A 203 0.34 6.98 10.70
C THR A 203 1.17 7.23 11.98
N PRO A 204 2.45 6.80 12.02
CA PRO A 204 3.27 6.87 13.22
C PRO A 204 4.05 8.20 13.30
N GLU A 205 3.40 9.25 13.83
CA GLU A 205 4.01 10.56 14.03
C GLU A 205 4.93 10.59 15.27
N GLU A 206 5.67 11.69 15.49
CA GLU A 206 6.78 11.79 16.46
C GLU A 206 6.52 11.18 17.84
N LYS A 207 5.35 11.44 18.44
CA LYS A 207 4.99 11.00 19.81
C LYS A 207 3.67 10.23 19.91
N ILE A 208 2.95 10.09 18.80
CA ILE A 208 1.66 9.43 18.74
C ILE A 208 1.54 8.60 17.46
N MET A 209 0.97 7.41 17.57
CA MET A 209 0.39 6.71 16.44
C MET A 209 -1.05 7.16 16.27
N LYS A 210 -1.40 7.75 15.13
CA LYS A 210 -2.81 7.99 14.80
C LYS A 210 -3.35 6.80 14.01
N LEU A 211 -4.60 6.45 14.26
CA LEU A 211 -5.29 5.35 13.58
C LEU A 211 -6.71 5.74 13.16
N HIS A 212 -7.20 5.13 12.09
CA HIS A 212 -8.59 5.20 11.66
C HIS A 212 -9.08 3.82 11.24
N ILE A 213 -10.27 3.44 11.70
CA ILE A 213 -10.94 2.19 11.29
C ILE A 213 -11.92 2.51 10.16
N PHE A 214 -11.92 1.70 9.10
CA PHE A 214 -12.97 1.64 8.09
C PHE A 214 -13.67 0.29 8.21
N LEU A 215 -14.97 0.30 8.52
CA LEU A 215 -15.74 -0.91 8.81
C LEU A 215 -16.23 -1.56 7.51
N ASN A 216 -16.01 -2.87 7.37
CA ASN A 216 -16.42 -3.64 6.21
C ASN A 216 -17.89 -4.09 6.34
N ASN A 217 -18.73 -3.50 5.50
CA ASN A 217 -20.17 -3.77 5.45
C ASN A 217 -20.52 -4.40 4.09
N SER A 218 -21.73 -4.95 3.95
CA SER A 218 -22.27 -5.46 2.67
C SER A 218 -22.47 -4.43 1.54
N GLU A 219 -22.02 -3.19 1.75
CA GLU A 219 -22.00 -2.08 0.78
C GLU A 219 -20.56 -1.52 0.60
N GLY A 220 -19.54 -2.26 1.04
CA GLY A 220 -18.13 -1.86 1.09
C GLY A 220 -17.74 -1.10 2.37
N LEU A 221 -16.57 -0.47 2.34
CA LEU A 221 -15.96 0.19 3.52
C LEU A 221 -16.68 1.47 3.93
N SER A 222 -17.21 1.47 5.16
CA SER A 222 -17.81 2.63 5.81
C SER A 222 -16.85 3.30 6.81
N LYS A 223 -17.13 4.54 7.20
CA LYS A 223 -16.25 5.31 8.08
C LYS A 223 -16.44 4.94 9.56
N GLY A 224 -15.43 4.35 10.18
CA GLY A 224 -15.39 4.01 11.60
C GLY A 224 -14.73 5.08 12.49
N ILE A 225 -14.15 4.61 13.60
CA ILE A 225 -13.60 5.49 14.65
C ILE A 225 -12.17 5.98 14.35
N SER A 226 -11.75 7.00 15.10
CA SER A 226 -10.42 7.63 14.98
C SER A 226 -9.78 7.72 16.36
N ALA A 227 -8.52 7.33 16.48
CA ALA A 227 -7.76 7.50 17.72
C ALA A 227 -6.36 8.09 17.50
N SER A 228 -5.69 8.40 18.59
CA SER A 228 -4.30 8.86 18.64
C SER A 228 -3.68 8.35 19.94
N VAL A 229 -2.84 7.34 19.82
CA VAL A 229 -2.29 6.55 20.92
C VAL A 229 -0.85 7.01 21.16
N PRO A 230 -0.46 7.42 22.39
CA PRO A 230 0.94 7.69 22.70
C PRO A 230 1.74 6.38 22.68
N TYR A 231 3.03 6.46 22.35
CA TYR A 231 3.92 5.30 22.52
C TYR A 231 4.10 4.96 24.01
N PRO A 232 4.34 3.69 24.39
CA PRO A 232 4.50 3.28 25.79
C PRO A 232 5.77 3.82 26.47
N PHE A 233 6.64 4.50 25.72
CA PHE A 233 7.82 5.19 26.23
C PHE A 233 7.67 6.70 26.04
N ASP A 234 8.27 7.49 26.94
CA ASP A 234 8.44 8.95 26.78
C ASP A 234 9.55 9.30 25.75
N LYS A 235 9.64 8.47 24.70
CA LYS A 235 10.56 8.53 23.57
C LYS A 235 9.76 8.83 22.29
N ARG A 236 10.47 9.11 21.20
CA ARG A 236 9.84 9.27 19.88
C ARG A 236 9.43 7.90 19.31
N ASN A 237 8.56 7.92 18.30
CA ASN A 237 8.23 6.76 17.45
C ASN A 237 9.49 5.92 17.10
N PRO A 238 9.44 4.58 17.26
CA PRO A 238 10.46 3.68 16.73
C PRO A 238 10.68 3.83 15.22
N ILE A 239 11.87 3.49 14.74
CA ILE A 239 12.29 3.80 13.36
C ILE A 239 11.91 2.65 12.42
N GLY A 240 11.31 3.00 11.28
CA GLY A 240 11.06 2.09 10.17
C GLY A 240 10.07 0.96 10.45
N LEU A 241 8.78 1.27 10.65
CA LEU A 241 7.71 0.26 10.70
C LEU A 241 7.74 -0.58 9.40
N ILE A 242 7.71 -1.91 9.54
CA ILE A 242 7.86 -2.88 8.44
C ILE A 242 6.46 -3.23 7.90
N PRO A 243 6.02 -2.75 6.71
CA PRO A 243 4.60 -2.78 6.33
C PRO A 243 4.07 -4.17 5.94
N SER A 244 4.95 -5.07 5.50
CA SER A 244 4.67 -6.50 5.31
C SER A 244 4.93 -7.36 6.55
N GLY A 245 5.36 -6.74 7.66
CA GLY A 245 5.40 -7.39 8.98
C GLY A 245 4.18 -7.08 9.85
N LEU A 246 3.24 -6.26 9.36
CA LEU A 246 1.96 -5.98 10.02
C LEU A 246 1.10 -7.24 9.98
N ILE A 247 0.73 -7.76 11.14
CA ILE A 247 0.04 -9.05 11.26
C ILE A 247 -0.82 -9.07 12.53
N ASN A 248 -1.94 -9.77 12.49
CA ASN A 248 -2.85 -9.93 13.64
C ASN A 248 -2.47 -11.23 14.39
N ALA A 249 -2.45 -11.19 15.72
CA ALA A 249 -2.11 -12.34 16.57
C ALA A 249 -2.54 -12.16 18.03
N ASP A 250 -3.12 -13.20 18.64
CA ASP A 250 -3.37 -13.27 20.09
C ASP A 250 -2.05 -13.53 20.86
N ILE A 251 -1.38 -12.45 21.29
CA ILE A 251 -0.04 -12.53 21.91
C ILE A 251 -0.03 -12.62 23.44
N ASP A 252 -1.14 -12.42 24.14
CA ASP A 252 -1.26 -12.70 25.58
C ASP A 252 -2.32 -13.75 25.96
N SER A 253 -2.89 -14.41 24.95
CA SER A 253 -3.80 -15.57 25.06
C SER A 253 -5.12 -15.23 25.73
N ASP A 254 -5.70 -14.07 25.39
CA ASP A 254 -7.01 -13.61 25.89
C ASP A 254 -8.19 -13.93 24.96
N GLY A 255 -7.90 -14.42 23.74
CA GLY A 255 -8.87 -14.78 22.71
C GLY A 255 -9.16 -13.67 21.69
N LEU A 256 -8.44 -12.55 21.72
CA LEU A 256 -8.52 -11.46 20.75
C LEU A 256 -7.16 -11.20 20.08
N ASP A 257 -7.17 -10.94 18.78
CA ASP A 257 -5.94 -10.60 18.05
C ASP A 257 -5.48 -9.16 18.35
N GLU A 258 -4.19 -9.01 18.66
CA GLU A 258 -3.50 -7.73 18.50
C GLU A 258 -3.01 -7.52 17.08
N LEU A 259 -3.10 -6.29 16.58
CA LEU A 259 -2.26 -5.88 15.46
C LEU A 259 -0.82 -5.66 15.96
N ILE A 260 0.08 -6.51 15.47
CA ILE A 260 1.52 -6.48 15.74
C ILE A 260 2.23 -5.52 14.78
N LEU A 261 3.16 -4.74 15.32
CA LEU A 261 3.80 -3.59 14.70
C LEU A 261 5.33 -3.71 14.83
N PRO A 262 6.00 -4.47 13.94
CA PRO A 262 7.45 -4.61 13.97
C PRO A 262 8.17 -3.43 13.28
N PHE A 263 9.25 -2.96 13.90
CA PHE A 263 10.08 -1.85 13.42
C PHE A 263 11.51 -2.30 13.14
N SER A 264 12.15 -1.73 12.11
CA SER A 264 13.53 -2.03 11.74
C SER A 264 14.54 -1.71 12.85
N SER A 265 14.18 -0.84 13.81
CA SER A 265 14.96 -0.57 15.02
C SER A 265 14.97 -1.69 16.09
N GLY A 266 14.44 -2.88 15.79
CA GLY A 266 14.40 -4.01 16.74
C GLY A 266 13.32 -3.91 17.82
N ILE A 267 12.39 -2.96 17.70
CA ILE A 267 11.23 -2.81 18.59
C ILE A 267 10.03 -3.44 17.91
N VAL A 268 9.24 -4.23 18.65
CA VAL A 268 7.93 -4.69 18.22
C VAL A 268 6.90 -4.18 19.23
N LEU A 269 5.92 -3.43 18.74
CA LEU A 269 4.78 -2.99 19.52
C LEU A 269 3.55 -3.84 19.17
N ALA A 270 2.58 -3.86 20.07
CA ALA A 270 1.27 -4.43 19.80
C ALA A 270 0.18 -3.40 20.11
N LEU A 271 -0.80 -3.30 19.22
CA LEU A 271 -1.93 -2.37 19.32
C LEU A 271 -3.13 -3.11 19.91
N LYS A 272 -3.24 -3.14 21.24
CA LYS A 272 -4.38 -3.73 21.94
C LYS A 272 -5.64 -2.88 21.76
N GLN A 273 -6.76 -3.52 21.45
CA GLN A 273 -8.09 -2.90 21.49
C GLN A 273 -8.78 -3.22 22.82
N GLN A 274 -9.50 -2.24 23.39
CA GLN A 274 -10.38 -2.48 24.53
C GLN A 274 -11.68 -1.68 24.35
N GLY A 275 -12.71 -2.37 23.84
CA GLY A 275 -13.92 -1.71 23.36
C GLY A 275 -13.59 -0.77 22.20
N SER A 276 -13.85 0.53 22.37
CA SER A 276 -13.52 1.58 21.38
C SER A 276 -12.22 2.35 21.67
N LYS A 277 -11.39 1.86 22.60
CA LYS A 277 -10.08 2.42 22.92
C LYS A 277 -8.96 1.55 22.36
N PHE A 278 -7.81 2.16 22.10
CA PHE A 278 -6.59 1.48 21.69
C PHE A 278 -5.42 1.87 22.58
N PHE A 279 -4.52 0.92 22.80
CA PHE A 279 -3.30 1.08 23.59
C PHE A 279 -2.13 0.46 22.84
N LEU A 280 -0.95 1.09 22.92
CA LEU A 280 0.29 0.50 22.43
C LEU A 280 1.05 -0.10 23.61
N THR A 281 1.28 -1.40 23.58
CA THR A 281 2.22 -2.09 24.46
C THR A 281 3.47 -2.52 23.70
N ASN A 282 4.52 -2.92 24.42
CA ASN A 282 5.62 -3.67 23.81
C ASN A 282 5.23 -5.15 23.76
N VAL A 283 5.65 -5.85 22.71
CA VAL A 283 5.69 -7.32 22.71
C VAL A 283 6.83 -7.77 23.63
N ASP A 284 6.69 -8.93 24.27
CA ASP A 284 7.78 -9.50 25.08
C ASP A 284 9.05 -9.70 24.24
N SER A 285 10.21 -9.55 24.86
CA SER A 285 11.51 -9.99 24.32
C SER A 285 11.50 -11.40 23.71
N GLU A 286 10.80 -12.36 24.32
CA GLU A 286 10.72 -13.73 23.81
C GLU A 286 9.95 -13.77 22.48
N LYS A 287 8.73 -13.20 22.44
CA LYS A 287 7.86 -13.17 21.26
C LYS A 287 8.31 -12.17 20.18
N THR A 288 9.14 -11.17 20.51
CA THR A 288 9.72 -10.20 19.57
C THR A 288 10.45 -10.88 18.40
N SER A 289 11.13 -12.00 18.68
CA SER A 289 11.86 -12.80 17.71
C SER A 289 11.00 -13.39 16.57
N LEU A 290 9.69 -13.52 16.78
CA LEU A 290 8.74 -14.04 15.78
C LEU A 290 8.37 -12.99 14.71
N PHE A 291 8.60 -11.70 14.99
CA PHE A 291 8.09 -10.58 14.19
C PHE A 291 9.17 -9.62 13.68
N GLN A 292 10.37 -9.63 14.26
CA GLN A 292 11.49 -8.81 13.82
C GLN A 292 12.78 -9.65 13.74
N PHE A 293 13.48 -9.55 12.61
CA PHE A 293 14.69 -10.31 12.33
C PHE A 293 15.89 -9.36 12.21
N SER A 294 16.79 -9.42 13.19
CA SER A 294 18.01 -8.58 13.24
C SER A 294 19.28 -9.29 12.74
N ASN A 295 19.20 -10.59 12.44
CA ASN A 295 20.29 -11.42 11.92
C ASN A 295 19.79 -12.28 10.74
N PRO A 296 20.67 -12.80 9.86
CA PRO A 296 20.27 -13.77 8.84
C PRO A 296 19.72 -15.05 9.48
N LEU A 297 18.61 -15.55 8.98
CA LEU A 297 17.94 -16.76 9.48
C LEU A 297 18.38 -17.99 8.70
N THR A 298 18.50 -19.15 9.36
CA THR A 298 18.51 -20.45 8.67
C THR A 298 17.08 -20.94 8.42
N GLU A 299 16.95 -21.96 7.59
CA GLU A 299 15.66 -22.59 7.29
C GLU A 299 15.01 -23.18 8.56
N SER A 300 15.81 -23.76 9.46
CA SER A 300 15.32 -24.20 10.77
C SER A 300 14.86 -23.05 11.67
N ASP A 301 15.44 -21.85 11.57
CA ASP A 301 14.97 -20.69 12.34
C ASP A 301 13.62 -20.23 11.81
N ILE A 302 13.47 -20.12 10.48
CA ILE A 302 12.22 -19.76 9.81
C ILE A 302 11.12 -20.77 10.13
N ASN A 303 11.40 -22.07 10.06
CA ASN A 303 10.41 -23.12 10.37
C ASN A 303 9.90 -23.01 11.81
N ASN A 304 10.79 -22.78 12.78
CA ASN A 304 10.39 -22.54 14.18
C ASN A 304 9.53 -21.27 14.31
N ILE A 305 9.89 -20.19 13.61
CA ILE A 305 9.12 -18.94 13.60
C ILE A 305 7.72 -19.15 13.01
N LEU A 306 7.60 -19.84 11.87
CA LEU A 306 6.32 -20.11 11.21
C LEU A 306 5.44 -21.05 12.04
N LEU A 307 6.01 -22.10 12.64
CA LEU A 307 5.29 -23.02 13.53
C LEU A 307 4.74 -22.29 14.76
N THR A 308 5.58 -21.55 15.49
CA THR A 308 5.12 -20.80 16.68
C THR A 308 4.24 -19.60 16.34
N ARG A 309 4.27 -19.09 15.10
CA ARG A 309 3.25 -18.17 14.60
C ARG A 309 1.89 -18.87 14.44
N ALA A 310 1.84 -20.07 13.86
CA ALA A 310 0.60 -20.84 13.74
C ALA A 310 0.05 -21.26 15.13
N GLU A 311 0.91 -21.53 16.11
CA GLU A 311 0.51 -21.73 17.53
C GLU A 311 -0.13 -20.47 18.16
N LEU A 312 0.10 -19.27 17.60
CA LEU A 312 -0.57 -18.00 17.94
C LEU A 312 -1.74 -17.67 17.01
N GLY A 313 -2.26 -18.65 16.25
CA GLY A 313 -3.40 -18.49 15.33
C GLY A 313 -3.05 -17.91 13.95
N ILE A 314 -1.76 -17.68 13.65
CA ILE A 314 -1.33 -16.99 12.44
C ILE A 314 -1.08 -17.96 11.29
N GLY A 315 -2.08 -18.16 10.42
CA GLY A 315 -1.96 -18.89 9.15
C GLY A 315 -2.68 -20.23 9.11
N SER A 316 -2.23 -21.14 8.25
CA SER A 316 -2.85 -22.47 8.13
C SER A 316 -2.42 -23.43 9.25
N ASN A 317 -3.34 -24.31 9.67
CA ASN A 317 -3.12 -25.27 10.76
C ASN A 317 -2.20 -26.46 10.39
N ASN A 318 -1.74 -26.56 9.14
CA ASN A 318 -1.13 -27.78 8.59
C ASN A 318 0.31 -28.06 9.06
N LEU A 319 1.00 -27.11 9.70
CA LEU A 319 2.43 -27.22 10.11
C LEU A 319 2.76 -28.31 11.15
N GLN A 320 1.80 -29.13 11.60
CA GLN A 320 1.94 -30.00 12.78
C GLN A 320 2.91 -31.19 12.62
N ASN A 321 3.46 -31.46 11.43
CA ASN A 321 4.32 -32.63 11.16
C ASN A 321 5.85 -32.39 11.20
N LEU A 322 6.34 -31.15 11.29
CA LEU A 322 7.80 -30.88 11.30
C LEU A 322 8.55 -31.44 12.54
N ALA A 323 7.83 -31.98 13.54
CA ALA A 323 8.36 -32.34 14.85
C ALA A 323 8.96 -33.77 15.00
N LEU A 324 9.28 -34.48 13.90
CA LEU A 324 9.69 -35.90 13.93
C LEU A 324 11.09 -36.25 13.38
N SER A 325 12.08 -35.34 13.47
CA SER A 325 13.49 -35.62 13.07
C SER A 325 14.55 -35.52 14.19
N LYS A 326 14.16 -35.29 15.45
CA LYS A 326 15.10 -35.23 16.60
C LYS A 326 15.33 -36.59 17.28
N THR A 327 15.89 -37.55 16.56
CA THR A 327 16.61 -38.69 17.18
C THR A 327 17.69 -39.25 16.24
N PRO A 328 18.99 -39.23 16.62
CA PRO A 328 20.00 -39.94 15.86
C PRO A 328 19.82 -41.45 16.05
N VAL A 329 19.50 -42.16 14.96
CA VAL A 329 19.32 -43.62 14.97
C VAL A 329 20.64 -44.28 15.39
N THR A 330 20.66 -44.80 16.61
CA THR A 330 21.78 -45.59 17.12
C THR A 330 21.50 -47.05 16.79
N GLU A 331 22.31 -47.67 15.92
CA GLU A 331 22.14 -49.08 15.52
C GLU A 331 22.28 -50.05 16.71
N SER A 332 21.16 -50.42 17.33
CA SER A 332 21.09 -51.50 18.32
C SER A 332 20.43 -52.74 17.69
N LYS A 333 21.27 -53.65 17.18
CA LYS A 333 20.82 -54.95 16.63
C LYS A 333 20.04 -55.73 17.68
N SER A 334 18.76 -55.98 17.43
CA SER A 334 17.93 -56.92 18.18
C SER A 334 17.66 -58.18 17.34
N VAL A 335 17.51 -59.33 18.01
CA VAL A 335 17.39 -60.65 17.39
C VAL A 335 15.93 -61.04 17.26
N ILE A 336 15.60 -61.69 16.14
CA ILE A 336 14.26 -62.22 15.82
C ILE A 336 13.79 -63.20 16.92
N ASN A 337 12.55 -63.04 17.37
CA ASN A 337 11.71 -64.13 17.88
C ASN A 337 10.23 -63.78 17.57
N GLU A 338 9.46 -64.78 17.13
CA GLU A 338 8.05 -64.62 16.75
C GLU A 338 7.07 -64.75 17.95
N PRO A 339 5.81 -64.28 17.81
CA PRO A 339 4.89 -64.08 18.93
C PRO A 339 3.92 -65.24 19.17
N THR A 340 3.20 -65.18 20.31
CA THR A 340 2.01 -66.02 20.57
C THR A 340 0.83 -65.21 21.13
N ASP A 341 -0.31 -65.33 20.45
CA ASP A 341 -1.71 -65.12 20.88
C ASP A 341 -2.17 -63.80 21.53
N LEU A 342 -2.65 -62.92 20.64
CA LEU A 342 -4.07 -62.58 20.48
C LEU A 342 -4.96 -62.35 21.73
N LYS A 343 -5.50 -61.12 21.85
CA LYS A 343 -6.94 -60.91 21.57
C LYS A 343 -7.33 -59.45 21.23
N GLN A 344 -8.17 -59.38 20.19
CA GLN A 344 -9.05 -58.33 19.63
C GLN A 344 -9.46 -57.15 20.56
N THR A 345 -9.84 -55.96 20.05
CA THR A 345 -10.73 -55.70 18.89
C THR A 345 -10.41 -54.45 18.06
N ASN A 346 -10.74 -54.50 16.75
CA ASN A 346 -11.34 -53.49 15.84
C ASN A 346 -10.93 -51.99 15.91
N ASP A 347 -10.88 -51.23 14.79
CA ASP A 347 -11.43 -51.44 13.43
C ASP A 347 -10.38 -51.31 12.29
N GLN A 348 -10.79 -51.62 11.05
CA GLN A 348 -9.89 -51.74 9.89
C GLN A 348 -9.93 -50.54 8.93
N ASN A 349 -8.77 -49.94 8.66
CA ASN A 349 -8.56 -49.13 7.45
C ASN A 349 -8.41 -50.04 6.22
N ASN A 350 -9.35 -49.98 5.28
CA ASN A 350 -9.25 -50.69 4.00
C ASN A 350 -8.46 -49.87 2.97
N ILE A 351 -7.21 -50.27 2.70
CA ILE A 351 -6.42 -49.71 1.59
C ILE A 351 -6.97 -50.28 0.26
N ALA A 352 -7.80 -49.48 -0.42
CA ALA A 352 -8.38 -49.83 -1.72
C ALA A 352 -7.48 -49.35 -2.88
N THR A 353 -6.59 -50.22 -3.38
CA THR A 353 -5.79 -49.93 -4.58
C THR A 353 -6.67 -49.89 -5.83
N MET A 354 -7.11 -48.71 -6.28
CA MET A 354 -7.83 -48.56 -7.54
C MET A 354 -6.87 -48.49 -8.74
N ARG A 355 -7.21 -49.21 -9.81
CA ARG A 355 -6.40 -49.31 -11.04
C ARG A 355 -6.78 -48.20 -12.02
N LEU A 356 -5.79 -47.53 -12.61
CA LEU A 356 -6.02 -46.71 -13.81
C LEU A 356 -6.62 -47.60 -14.92
N SER A 357 -7.65 -47.08 -15.58
CA SER A 357 -8.32 -47.73 -16.70
C SER A 357 -8.43 -46.73 -17.85
N ALA A 358 -7.55 -46.85 -18.85
CA ALA A 358 -7.58 -46.01 -20.04
C ALA A 358 -8.59 -46.57 -21.07
N VAL A 359 -9.45 -45.71 -21.61
CA VAL A 359 -10.42 -46.02 -22.68
C VAL A 359 -10.35 -44.86 -23.71
N PRO A 360 -10.31 -45.14 -25.03
CA PRO A 360 -9.75 -44.19 -26.00
C PRO A 360 -10.75 -43.22 -26.63
N VAL A 361 -10.20 -42.17 -27.26
CA VAL A 361 -10.91 -41.21 -28.12
C VAL A 361 -11.34 -41.88 -29.43
N ILE A 362 -12.60 -41.65 -29.84
CA ILE A 362 -13.08 -41.77 -31.22
C ILE A 362 -13.89 -40.51 -31.53
N GLY A 363 -13.64 -39.90 -32.69
CA GLY A 363 -14.38 -38.73 -33.17
C GLY A 363 -15.05 -38.97 -34.52
N SER A 364 -16.01 -38.12 -34.86
CA SER A 364 -16.63 -38.04 -36.19
C SER A 364 -17.02 -36.60 -36.50
N SER A 365 -17.17 -36.25 -37.77
CA SER A 365 -17.33 -34.86 -38.23
C SER A 365 -18.50 -34.66 -39.20
N GLN A 366 -18.94 -33.40 -39.29
CA GLN A 366 -19.41 -32.66 -40.47
C GLN A 366 -20.69 -31.83 -40.20
N ASN A 367 -20.71 -30.63 -40.83
CA ASN A 367 -21.81 -29.88 -41.48
C ASN A 367 -23.20 -29.81 -40.78
N ASP A 368 -23.99 -28.74 -40.89
CA ASP A 368 -24.14 -27.87 -42.06
C ASP A 368 -24.66 -26.45 -41.71
N SER A 369 -25.28 -25.76 -42.67
CA SER A 369 -25.42 -24.31 -42.76
C SER A 369 -26.87 -23.79 -42.68
N SER A 370 -27.00 -22.46 -42.54
CA SER A 370 -28.02 -21.56 -43.17
C SER A 370 -29.11 -20.84 -42.34
N ASN A 371 -29.07 -19.51 -42.51
CA ASN A 371 -30.02 -18.39 -42.41
C ASN A 371 -31.56 -18.60 -42.27
N ILE A 372 -32.18 -17.85 -41.34
CA ILE A 372 -33.33 -16.92 -41.52
C ILE A 372 -33.13 -15.76 -40.49
N VAL A 373 -33.23 -14.42 -40.69
CA VAL A 373 -33.65 -13.46 -41.76
C VAL A 373 -35.02 -12.75 -41.55
N ASN A 374 -35.03 -11.65 -40.78
CA ASN A 374 -35.89 -10.43 -40.82
C ASN A 374 -35.30 -9.42 -39.80
N GLY A 375 -35.25 -8.08 -39.94
CA GLY A 375 -36.12 -7.10 -40.64
C GLY A 375 -36.83 -6.26 -39.55
N ILE A 376 -36.85 -4.91 -39.51
CA ILE A 376 -36.69 -3.85 -40.54
C ILE A 376 -36.05 -2.55 -39.94
N SER A 377 -35.46 -1.74 -40.84
CA SER A 377 -34.94 -0.36 -40.72
C SER A 377 -35.68 0.65 -39.80
N GLY A 378 -34.92 1.61 -39.25
CA GLY A 378 -35.40 2.93 -38.76
C GLY A 378 -34.26 3.86 -38.30
N GLN A 379 -34.15 5.08 -38.85
CA GLN A 379 -33.02 6.01 -38.57
C GLN A 379 -33.49 7.45 -38.30
N LEU A 380 -32.65 8.22 -37.57
CA LEU A 380 -32.58 9.69 -37.45
C LEU A 380 -33.51 10.48 -36.48
N LYS A 381 -32.86 10.89 -35.37
CA LYS A 381 -32.75 12.29 -34.84
C LYS A 381 -33.89 12.91 -33.98
N PRO A 382 -33.58 13.96 -33.18
CA PRO A 382 -34.28 14.25 -31.92
C PRO A 382 -35.11 15.56 -31.90
N VAL A 383 -35.93 15.71 -30.86
CA VAL A 383 -36.61 16.97 -30.46
C VAL A 383 -36.57 17.11 -28.92
N SER A 384 -36.65 18.34 -28.41
CA SER A 384 -36.46 18.72 -26.99
C SER A 384 -37.67 19.49 -26.41
N ILE A 385 -37.64 19.84 -25.11
CA ILE A 385 -38.55 20.76 -24.35
C ILE A 385 -40.05 20.30 -24.27
N SER A 386 -40.95 20.72 -23.36
CA SER A 386 -41.00 21.66 -22.20
C SER A 386 -42.22 21.26 -21.30
N SER A 387 -42.49 21.71 -20.06
CA SER A 387 -41.76 22.43 -18.98
C SER A 387 -42.70 22.50 -17.73
N VAL A 388 -42.97 23.68 -17.12
CA VAL A 388 -43.95 23.99 -16.04
C VAL A 388 -43.64 23.43 -14.63
N ASN A 389 -43.38 24.17 -13.53
CA ASN A 389 -43.77 25.47 -12.94
C ASN A 389 -45.03 25.50 -12.04
N LYS A 390 -44.85 25.88 -10.76
CA LYS A 390 -45.69 26.83 -9.97
C LYS A 390 -44.86 27.32 -8.76
N GLU A 391 -44.63 28.63 -8.61
CA GLU A 391 -45.43 29.63 -7.82
C GLU A 391 -45.16 29.57 -6.30
N LEU A 392 -45.19 30.67 -5.53
CA LEU A 392 -45.87 31.96 -5.70
C LEU A 392 -45.03 33.20 -5.28
N SER A 393 -45.60 34.40 -5.44
CA SER A 393 -44.99 35.75 -5.33
C SER A 393 -44.89 36.32 -3.88
N THR A 394 -44.36 37.53 -3.61
CA THR A 394 -45.02 38.85 -3.85
C THR A 394 -44.07 40.08 -4.01
N SER A 395 -44.51 41.05 -4.85
CA SER A 395 -44.38 42.54 -4.85
C SER A 395 -43.29 43.33 -4.07
N SER A 396 -42.85 44.55 -4.46
CA SER A 396 -42.89 45.33 -5.72
C SER A 396 -42.09 46.66 -5.61
N THR A 397 -41.82 47.29 -6.76
CA THR A 397 -41.25 48.65 -7.05
C THR A 397 -41.97 49.84 -6.36
N THR A 398 -41.50 51.12 -6.33
CA THR A 398 -40.48 51.93 -7.08
C THR A 398 -39.82 53.02 -6.20
N GLY A 399 -38.61 53.49 -6.55
CA GLY A 399 -38.01 54.75 -6.02
C GLY A 399 -36.65 55.10 -6.66
N SER A 400 -36.37 56.37 -6.96
CA SER A 400 -35.30 56.77 -7.91
C SER A 400 -34.00 57.36 -7.30
N THR A 401 -32.89 57.08 -8.00
CA THR A 401 -31.64 57.89 -8.13
C THR A 401 -30.66 58.14 -6.96
N LEU A 402 -29.42 57.70 -7.23
CA LEU A 402 -28.11 58.35 -6.98
C LEU A 402 -27.32 58.15 -5.65
N LEU A 403 -26.09 57.68 -5.88
CA LEU A 403 -24.84 57.78 -5.09
C LEU A 403 -24.70 56.98 -3.77
N GLY A 404 -23.50 56.44 -3.57
CA GLY A 404 -23.00 55.87 -2.31
C GLY A 404 -23.59 54.52 -1.88
N ARG A 405 -23.03 53.39 -2.36
CA ARG A 405 -23.40 52.04 -1.87
C ARG A 405 -22.27 51.30 -1.17
N SER A 406 -22.49 51.04 0.13
CA SER A 406 -21.79 50.06 0.95
C SER A 406 -22.67 48.79 1.12
N GLY A 407 -22.07 47.66 1.48
CA GLY A 407 -22.77 46.65 2.30
C GLY A 407 -23.36 45.40 1.64
N LYS A 408 -22.51 44.38 1.46
CA LYS A 408 -22.76 42.93 1.69
C LYS A 408 -23.75 42.10 0.82
N MET A 409 -23.14 41.12 0.13
CA MET A 409 -23.51 39.69 -0.02
C MET A 409 -24.85 39.26 -0.67
N LYS A 410 -24.73 38.46 -1.74
CA LYS A 410 -24.79 36.98 -1.61
C LYS A 410 -24.06 36.24 -2.76
N GLN A 411 -23.31 35.18 -2.39
CA GLN A 411 -23.10 33.90 -3.09
C GLN A 411 -22.72 33.85 -4.58
N ILE A 412 -21.51 33.35 -4.91
CA ILE A 412 -21.25 32.19 -5.82
C ILE A 412 -19.74 31.82 -5.88
N SER A 413 -19.46 30.52 -5.97
CA SER A 413 -18.20 29.83 -6.38
C SER A 413 -16.91 29.91 -5.55
N LEU A 414 -16.08 28.88 -5.79
CA LEU A 414 -14.82 28.54 -5.12
C LEU A 414 -13.62 29.40 -5.57
N SER A 415 -12.51 29.21 -4.85
CA SER A 415 -11.15 29.67 -5.15
C SER A 415 -10.86 31.16 -4.96
N ASN A 416 -10.28 31.50 -3.81
CA ASN A 416 -9.03 32.25 -3.78
C ASN A 416 -8.25 31.95 -2.49
N LEU A 417 -6.94 31.79 -2.63
CA LEU A 417 -6.01 31.81 -1.50
C LEU A 417 -5.92 33.23 -0.93
N GLY A 418 -5.56 33.35 0.35
CA GLY A 418 -5.05 34.60 0.91
C GLY A 418 -5.96 35.32 1.89
N ASN A 419 -6.00 34.83 3.13
CA ASN A 419 -5.65 35.68 4.27
C ASN A 419 -5.18 34.83 5.47
N ASN A 420 -4.25 35.37 6.24
CA ASN A 420 -3.47 34.62 7.21
C ASN A 420 -4.26 34.25 8.49
N PRO A 421 -4.49 32.96 8.80
CA PRO A 421 -4.21 32.49 10.15
C PRO A 421 -2.69 32.60 10.40
N LYS A 422 -2.25 32.65 11.66
CA LYS A 422 -0.82 32.42 11.96
C LYS A 422 -0.47 31.01 11.46
N LYS A 423 0.32 30.92 10.38
CA LYS A 423 0.67 29.66 9.73
C LYS A 423 1.60 28.85 10.62
N ASN A 424 1.03 28.06 11.54
CA ASN A 424 1.77 26.97 12.18
C ASN A 424 2.47 26.18 11.06
N MET A 425 3.79 26.02 11.21
CA MET A 425 4.68 25.75 10.08
C MET A 425 4.67 24.26 9.72
N ILE A 426 3.59 23.85 9.04
CA ILE A 426 3.26 22.45 8.74
C ILE A 426 4.42 21.76 8.00
N THR A 427 4.78 20.58 8.49
CA THR A 427 5.60 19.58 7.79
C THR A 427 4.87 19.11 6.54
N SER A 428 5.36 19.47 5.36
CA SER A 428 4.70 19.11 4.09
C SER A 428 5.13 17.76 3.55
N ASP A 429 6.30 17.28 3.96
CA ASP A 429 6.99 16.14 3.36
C ASP A 429 7.94 15.48 4.38
N THR A 430 8.45 14.30 4.03
CA THR A 430 9.37 13.47 4.80
C THR A 430 10.53 13.03 3.90
N ALA A 431 11.74 12.94 4.45
CA ALA A 431 12.95 12.43 3.83
C ALA A 431 13.58 11.34 4.70
N PHE A 432 14.46 10.53 4.11
CA PHE A 432 15.11 9.39 4.77
C PHE A 432 16.63 9.55 4.65
N VAL A 433 17.39 9.10 5.64
CA VAL A 433 18.85 9.29 5.66
C VAL A 433 19.51 8.42 4.58
N GLY A 434 20.52 8.99 3.90
CA GLY A 434 21.22 8.34 2.79
C GLY A 434 20.38 8.22 1.50
N GLN A 435 19.09 8.53 1.54
CA GLN A 435 18.21 8.50 0.36
C GLN A 435 18.07 9.89 -0.27
N GLN A 436 18.07 9.96 -1.60
CA GLN A 436 18.05 11.23 -2.31
C GLN A 436 16.65 11.87 -2.29
N PHE A 437 16.44 12.82 -1.38
CA PHE A 437 15.30 13.72 -1.41
C PHE A 437 15.34 14.62 -2.65
N ASN A 438 14.24 14.58 -3.41
CA ASN A 438 14.00 15.52 -4.49
C ASN A 438 12.72 16.32 -4.23
N TYR A 439 12.61 17.53 -4.78
CA TYR A 439 11.39 18.33 -4.75
C TYR A 439 11.22 19.08 -6.09
N PRO A 440 10.13 18.84 -6.85
CA PRO A 440 9.93 19.48 -8.14
C PRO A 440 9.52 20.95 -7.97
N VAL A 441 10.26 21.85 -8.63
CA VAL A 441 10.02 23.29 -8.56
C VAL A 441 9.01 23.70 -9.63
N VAL A 442 7.73 23.46 -9.33
CA VAL A 442 6.61 23.81 -10.22
C VAL A 442 6.06 25.20 -9.84
N PRO A 443 5.90 26.15 -10.79
CA PRO A 443 5.27 27.45 -10.54
C PRO A 443 3.74 27.30 -10.39
N SER A 444 3.07 28.15 -9.59
CA SER A 444 1.62 27.99 -9.40
C SER A 444 0.81 28.17 -10.69
N LYS A 445 1.29 29.03 -11.61
CA LYS A 445 0.78 29.26 -12.98
C LYS A 445 1.91 29.78 -13.87
N GLY A 446 1.85 29.53 -15.17
CA GLY A 446 2.85 30.03 -16.13
C GLY A 446 4.15 29.23 -16.13
N THR A 447 5.24 29.82 -16.62
CA THR A 447 6.53 29.12 -16.83
C THR A 447 7.59 29.56 -15.82
N LEU A 448 8.31 28.61 -15.22
CA LEU A 448 9.47 28.89 -14.38
C LEU A 448 10.59 29.53 -15.21
N ALA A 449 10.95 30.78 -14.88
CA ALA A 449 11.98 31.55 -15.56
C ALA A 449 13.30 31.63 -14.77
N GLN A 450 13.23 31.65 -13.42
CA GLN A 450 14.42 31.69 -12.57
C GLN A 450 14.16 31.02 -11.21
N PHE A 451 15.18 30.39 -10.64
CA PHE A 451 15.20 29.88 -9.27
C PHE A 451 16.21 30.66 -8.42
N ARG A 452 15.89 30.90 -7.13
CA ARG A 452 16.79 31.53 -6.15
C ARG A 452 16.66 30.85 -4.79
N LYS A 453 17.72 30.14 -4.36
CA LYS A 453 17.87 29.63 -2.99
C LYS A 453 17.77 30.79 -1.99
N VAL A 454 16.94 30.63 -0.95
CA VAL A 454 16.92 31.54 0.23
C VAL A 454 17.48 30.77 1.43
N SER A 455 16.90 29.62 1.75
CA SER A 455 17.43 28.66 2.72
C SER A 455 17.08 27.24 2.27
N LEU A 456 18.07 26.36 2.16
CA LEU A 456 17.85 24.91 1.97
C LEU A 456 18.89 24.20 2.85
N PRO A 457 18.64 22.94 3.24
CA PRO A 457 19.58 22.17 4.07
C PRO A 457 20.99 22.07 3.48
N GLU A 458 21.95 21.67 4.30
CA GLU A 458 23.29 21.39 3.83
C GLU A 458 23.29 20.17 2.89
N GLY A 459 24.05 20.25 1.80
CA GLY A 459 23.96 19.32 0.68
C GLY A 459 22.79 19.55 -0.30
N ALA A 460 21.82 20.42 0.01
CA ALA A 460 20.68 20.69 -0.87
C ALA A 460 20.96 21.77 -1.93
N PHE A 461 20.79 21.41 -3.21
CA PHE A 461 21.01 22.24 -4.40
C PHE A 461 19.82 22.18 -5.38
N TYR A 462 19.76 23.09 -6.35
CA TYR A 462 18.75 23.07 -7.42
C TYR A 462 19.39 22.68 -8.75
N ASN A 463 18.83 21.67 -9.41
CA ASN A 463 19.21 21.23 -10.75
C ASN A 463 18.32 21.94 -11.78
N SER A 464 18.90 22.81 -12.60
CA SER A 464 18.17 23.58 -13.62
C SER A 464 17.70 22.76 -14.82
N THR A 465 18.29 21.60 -15.07
CA THR A 465 17.91 20.68 -16.16
C THR A 465 16.66 19.89 -15.79
N THR A 466 16.63 19.28 -14.61
CA THR A 466 15.47 18.52 -14.12
C THR A 466 14.41 19.38 -13.43
N LYS A 467 14.73 20.65 -13.12
CA LYS A 467 13.91 21.59 -12.34
C LYS A 467 13.59 21.11 -10.92
N ASN A 468 14.41 20.23 -10.37
CA ASN A 468 14.26 19.68 -9.02
C ASN A 468 15.27 20.31 -8.05
N ILE A 469 14.85 20.56 -6.81
CA ILE A 469 15.78 20.64 -5.69
C ILE A 469 16.19 19.20 -5.35
N ILE A 470 17.49 18.94 -5.24
CA ILE A 470 18.09 17.64 -4.96
C ILE A 470 18.90 17.75 -3.66
N TRP A 471 18.78 16.74 -2.80
CA TRP A 471 19.41 16.67 -1.48
C TRP A 471 19.51 15.21 -1.05
N THR A 472 20.52 14.83 -0.26
CA THR A 472 20.59 13.52 0.39
C THR A 472 20.84 13.78 1.88
N PRO A 473 19.87 13.54 2.78
CA PRO A 473 20.06 13.81 4.20
C PRO A 473 21.11 12.89 4.83
N SER A 474 21.93 13.43 5.73
CA SER A 474 22.86 12.69 6.59
C SER A 474 22.28 12.48 8.00
N LYS A 475 22.88 11.59 8.80
CA LYS A 475 22.37 11.22 10.15
C LYS A 475 22.25 12.42 11.11
N ASP A 476 23.13 13.41 10.99
CA ASP A 476 23.11 14.67 11.72
C ASP A 476 21.93 15.59 11.33
N GLN A 477 21.29 15.34 10.19
CA GLN A 477 20.17 16.15 9.68
C GLN A 477 18.78 15.61 10.11
N VAL A 478 18.72 14.51 10.86
CA VAL A 478 17.49 13.91 11.42
C VAL A 478 16.67 14.94 12.20
N GLY A 479 15.37 15.04 11.90
CA GLY A 479 14.45 16.04 12.45
C GLY A 479 13.94 17.05 11.43
N LEU A 480 13.57 18.25 11.88
CA LEU A 480 12.87 19.26 11.07
C LEU A 480 13.82 20.13 10.25
N GLN A 481 13.86 19.88 8.94
CA GLN A 481 14.67 20.62 7.98
C GLN A 481 13.83 21.64 7.20
N ASN A 482 14.36 22.86 7.03
CA ASN A 482 13.63 23.99 6.44
C ASN A 482 13.97 24.17 4.96
N PHE A 483 12.94 24.41 4.14
CA PHE A 483 13.08 24.73 2.73
C PHE A 483 12.42 26.07 2.45
N GLU A 484 13.19 27.00 1.88
CA GLU A 484 12.77 28.33 1.48
C GLU A 484 13.50 28.75 0.19
N PHE A 485 12.72 29.11 -0.82
CA PHE A 485 13.28 29.62 -2.08
C PHE A 485 12.29 30.53 -2.80
N GLN A 486 12.82 31.35 -3.69
CA GLN A 486 12.03 32.21 -4.58
C GLN A 486 12.11 31.65 -6.01
N ILE A 487 10.99 31.71 -6.72
CA ILE A 487 10.94 31.48 -8.16
C ILE A 487 10.42 32.71 -8.88
N MET A 488 11.07 33.06 -10.00
CA MET A 488 10.53 34.02 -10.95
C MET A 488 9.79 33.27 -12.05
N ILE A 489 8.62 33.77 -12.40
CA ILE A 489 7.63 33.11 -13.24
C ILE A 489 7.27 34.06 -14.39
N GLN A 490 7.37 33.58 -15.63
CA GLN A 490 6.95 34.33 -16.81
C GLN A 490 5.54 33.90 -17.24
N GLY A 491 4.66 34.88 -17.44
CA GLY A 491 3.29 34.65 -17.92
C GLY A 491 2.31 34.08 -16.89
N GLY A 492 2.69 34.00 -15.62
CA GLY A 492 1.79 33.59 -14.52
C GLY A 492 0.87 34.71 -14.01
N GLY A 493 1.17 35.97 -14.34
CA GLY A 493 0.41 37.14 -13.93
C GLY A 493 -0.75 37.52 -14.85
N SER A 494 -1.42 38.63 -14.53
CA SER A 494 -2.44 39.26 -15.39
C SER A 494 -1.90 39.61 -16.79
N ARG A 495 -2.84 39.89 -17.73
CA ARG A 495 -2.63 40.15 -19.17
C ARG A 495 -1.28 40.81 -19.50
N PRO A 496 -0.57 40.35 -20.55
CA PRO A 496 0.73 40.89 -20.92
C PRO A 496 0.64 42.39 -21.23
N ILE A 497 1.74 43.10 -20.96
CA ILE A 497 1.85 44.52 -21.26
C ILE A 497 2.08 44.65 -22.77
N VAL A 498 1.30 45.52 -23.41
CA VAL A 498 1.36 45.76 -24.86
C VAL A 498 1.66 47.24 -25.08
N ASP A 499 2.89 47.55 -25.47
CA ASP A 499 3.30 48.91 -25.83
C ASP A 499 3.20 49.03 -27.37
N GLU A 500 2.17 49.72 -27.88
CA GLU A 500 2.06 50.09 -29.29
C GLU A 500 2.67 51.48 -29.53
N VAL A 501 3.67 51.55 -30.43
CA VAL A 501 4.24 52.80 -30.89
C VAL A 501 3.82 53.02 -32.34
N ARG A 502 2.97 54.03 -32.57
CA ARG A 502 2.30 54.28 -33.85
C ARG A 502 3.33 54.55 -34.95
N GLY A 503 3.42 53.64 -35.92
CA GLY A 503 4.41 53.69 -37.01
C GLY A 503 5.77 53.04 -36.73
N GLN A 504 5.97 52.44 -35.55
CA GLN A 504 7.17 51.66 -35.21
C GLN A 504 6.85 50.21 -34.82
N GLY A 505 5.62 49.92 -34.37
CA GLY A 505 5.11 48.55 -34.17
C GLY A 505 4.49 48.31 -32.80
N VAL A 506 4.15 47.04 -32.54
CA VAL A 506 3.62 46.57 -31.27
C VAL A 506 4.69 45.74 -30.57
N SER A 507 5.01 46.06 -29.32
CA SER A 507 5.87 45.23 -28.48
C SER A 507 5.08 44.63 -27.31
N VAL A 508 5.25 43.34 -27.09
CA VAL A 508 4.53 42.58 -26.06
C VAL A 508 5.52 42.10 -25.01
N ARG A 509 5.30 42.49 -23.74
CA ARG A 509 6.12 42.07 -22.60
C ARG A 509 5.32 41.13 -21.73
N SER A 510 5.83 39.91 -21.54
CA SER A 510 5.29 38.99 -20.54
C SER A 510 5.40 39.60 -19.15
N THR A 511 4.34 39.52 -18.35
CA THR A 511 4.38 39.86 -16.93
C THR A 511 5.21 38.82 -16.18
N THR A 512 6.11 39.29 -15.30
CA THR A 512 6.90 38.43 -14.39
C THR A 512 6.34 38.52 -12.97
N GLN A 513 6.16 37.38 -12.33
CA GLN A 513 5.74 37.24 -10.93
C GLN A 513 6.88 36.58 -10.13
N VAL A 514 6.96 36.87 -8.83
CA VAL A 514 7.83 36.13 -7.90
C VAL A 514 6.95 35.39 -6.90
N GLU A 515 7.17 34.09 -6.74
CA GLU A 515 6.57 33.28 -5.69
C GLU A 515 7.63 32.89 -4.66
N LEU A 516 7.29 33.02 -3.38
CA LEU A 516 8.10 32.53 -2.25
C LEU A 516 7.50 31.20 -1.80
N VAL A 517 8.29 30.13 -1.88
CA VAL A 517 7.91 28.80 -1.43
C VAL A 517 8.61 28.53 -0.10
N THR A 518 7.84 28.14 0.92
CA THR A 518 8.36 27.84 2.28
C THR A 518 7.66 26.63 2.88
N PHE A 519 8.43 25.60 3.24
CA PHE A 519 7.95 24.39 3.88
C PHE A 519 8.98 23.74 4.82
N LYS A 520 8.57 22.68 5.53
CA LYS A 520 9.46 21.81 6.30
C LYS A 520 9.39 20.38 5.79
N VAL A 521 10.54 19.71 5.80
CA VAL A 521 10.68 18.28 5.61
C VAL A 521 11.10 17.65 6.93
N VAL A 522 10.52 16.52 7.32
CA VAL A 522 11.04 15.70 8.43
C VAL A 522 12.04 14.70 7.88
N VAL A 523 13.30 14.77 8.31
CA VAL A 523 14.25 13.67 8.10
C VAL A 523 14.03 12.64 9.20
N ILE A 524 13.75 11.41 8.79
CA ILE A 524 13.89 10.20 9.61
C ILE A 524 15.06 9.38 9.07
N GLU A 525 15.55 8.39 9.83
CA GLU A 525 16.59 7.49 9.29
C GLU A 525 16.00 6.55 8.23
#